data_AF-A0A418DXZ9-F1
#
_entry.id   AF-A0A418DXZ9-F1
#
_cell.length_a   1.000
_cell.length_b   1.000
_cell.length_c   1.000
_cell.angle_alpha   90.00
_cell.angle_beta   90.00
_cell.angle_gamma   90.00
#
_symmetry.space_group_name_H-M   'P 1'
#
loop_
_entity.id
_entity.type
_entity.pdbx_description
1 polymer ?
#
loop_
_entity_poly.entity_id
_entity_poly.type
_entity_poly.pdbx_seq_one_letter_code
_entity_poly.pdbx_strand_id
1 'polypeptide(L)'
;MTGYSESSVREWIRDKPSLLGFQGSKTRKKNARPNGAKPIIPGSADLVTHLKDLRRDEKAVTSSYMMQFLRAGHMTWIQDYMATRASGYNSLLRLLQKFADRHGFSKQRVCRQKKPSKTWRRQDLLLANSFMLTTQTLHWTASTTLM
;
A
#
# COMPACT_ATOMS: atom_id res chain seq x y z
N MET A 1 37.23 14.55 15.32
CA MET A 1 36.85 13.46 14.39
C MET A 1 35.34 13.55 14.15
N THR A 2 34.89 13.56 12.91
CA THR A 2 33.48 13.86 12.52
C THR A 2 32.53 12.67 12.66
N GLY A 3 32.98 11.51 13.12
CA GLY A 3 32.16 10.31 13.31
C GLY A 3 31.80 9.56 12.02
N TYR A 4 32.34 9.97 10.87
CA TYR A 4 32.12 9.33 9.58
C TYR A 4 33.37 8.58 9.11
N SER A 5 33.19 7.54 8.29
CA SER A 5 34.30 6.82 7.69
C SER A 5 35.01 7.69 6.65
N GLU A 6 36.33 7.52 6.51
CA GLU A 6 37.11 8.27 5.51
C GLU A 6 36.61 8.05 4.08
N SER A 7 36.11 6.86 3.76
CA SER A 7 35.53 6.53 2.47
C SER A 7 34.35 7.43 2.11
N SER A 8 33.45 7.67 3.07
CA SER A 8 32.30 8.56 2.87
C SER A 8 32.72 10.01 2.69
N VAL A 9 33.74 10.46 3.43
CA VAL A 9 34.27 11.83 3.28
C VAL A 9 34.90 12.02 1.90
N ARG A 10 35.68 11.04 1.41
CA ARG A 10 36.28 11.10 0.07
C ARG A 10 35.24 11.10 -1.04
N GLU A 11 34.20 10.28 -0.91
CA GLU A 11 33.09 10.25 -1.86
C GLU A 11 32.36 11.60 -1.93
N TRP A 12 32.11 12.24 -0.78
CA TRP A 12 31.49 13.57 -0.76
C TRP A 12 32.38 14.66 -1.37
N ILE A 13 33.69 14.61 -1.13
CA ILE A 13 34.65 15.54 -1.74
C ILE A 13 34.66 15.36 -3.26
N ARG A 14 34.66 14.11 -3.74
CA ARG A 14 34.61 13.79 -5.18
C ARG A 14 33.33 14.30 -5.84
N ASP A 15 32.19 14.15 -5.17
CA ASP A 15 30.89 14.47 -5.76
C ASP A 15 30.54 15.98 -5.64
N LYS A 16 31.19 16.71 -4.71
CA LYS A 16 31.02 18.15 -4.46
C LYS A 16 31.01 19.03 -5.73
N PRO A 17 31.98 18.96 -6.66
CA PRO A 17 31.97 19.78 -7.86
C PRO A 17 30.75 19.50 -8.76
N SER A 18 30.32 18.24 -8.86
CA SER A 18 29.15 17.86 -9.66
C SER A 18 27.85 18.40 -9.05
N LEU A 19 27.77 18.46 -7.71
CA LEU A 19 26.62 18.99 -6.98
C LEU A 19 26.55 20.52 -7.06
N LEU A 20 27.69 21.21 -6.99
CA LEU A 20 27.77 22.67 -7.09
C LEU A 20 27.57 23.15 -8.54
N GLY A 21 28.04 22.39 -9.53
CA GLY A 21 27.89 22.70 -10.95
C GLY A 21 26.54 22.34 -11.57
N PHE A 22 25.62 21.76 -10.81
CA PHE A 22 24.33 21.32 -11.34
C PHE A 22 23.38 22.49 -11.61
N GLN A 23 23.18 22.83 -12.88
CA GLN A 23 22.27 23.89 -13.36
C GLN A 23 20.86 23.38 -13.72
N GLY A 24 20.57 22.10 -13.52
CA GLY A 24 19.26 21.52 -13.80
C GLY A 24 18.18 21.89 -12.78
N SER A 25 16.93 21.54 -13.08
CA SER A 25 15.78 21.82 -12.20
C SER A 25 16.01 21.28 -10.78
N LYS A 26 15.97 22.17 -9.77
CA LYS A 26 16.18 21.82 -8.36
C LYS A 26 15.10 20.90 -7.79
N THR A 27 13.94 20.78 -8.45
CA THR A 27 12.90 19.79 -8.13
C THR A 27 13.23 18.37 -8.62
N ARG A 28 14.18 18.22 -9.55
CA ARG A 28 14.71 16.93 -10.01
C ARG A 28 16.05 16.60 -9.35
N LYS A 29 16.22 16.96 -8.07
CA LYS A 29 17.47 16.70 -7.36
C LYS A 29 17.58 15.23 -6.96
N LYS A 30 18.72 14.64 -7.31
CA LYS A 30 19.27 13.37 -6.79
C LYS A 30 19.56 13.41 -5.27
N ASN A 31 19.16 14.49 -4.58
CA ASN A 31 19.54 14.85 -3.22
C ASN A 31 18.34 14.83 -2.28
N ALA A 32 17.53 13.79 -2.36
CA ALA A 32 16.66 13.39 -1.28
C ALA A 32 16.69 11.87 -1.23
N ARG A 33 17.28 11.32 -0.16
CA ARG A 33 16.81 10.05 0.41
C ARG A 33 15.27 10.13 0.45
N PRO A 34 14.52 9.00 0.39
CA PRO A 34 13.10 8.95 -0.01
C PRO A 34 12.07 9.66 0.91
N ASN A 35 12.52 10.58 1.74
CA ASN A 35 11.76 11.46 2.59
C ASN A 35 11.40 12.74 1.81
N GLY A 36 10.42 12.65 0.90
CA GLY A 36 9.93 13.85 0.21
C GLY A 36 9.25 13.61 -1.14
N ALA A 37 9.31 12.39 -1.68
CA ALA A 37 8.51 12.07 -2.87
C ALA A 37 7.02 12.11 -2.49
N LYS A 38 6.30 13.13 -3.00
CA LYS A 38 4.84 13.23 -2.91
C LYS A 38 4.22 11.85 -3.19
N PRO A 39 3.23 11.40 -2.41
CA PRO A 39 2.55 10.16 -2.73
C PRO A 39 2.01 10.27 -4.16
N ILE A 40 2.43 9.35 -5.05
CA ILE A 40 1.87 9.22 -6.40
C ILE A 40 0.39 8.79 -6.29
N ILE A 41 0.02 8.22 -5.14
CA ILE A 41 -1.28 7.64 -4.86
C ILE A 41 -2.32 8.75 -4.64
N PRO A 42 -3.43 8.75 -5.40
CA PRO A 42 -4.55 9.67 -5.20
C PRO A 42 -5.24 9.39 -3.86
N GLY A 43 -5.79 10.44 -3.23
CA GLY A 43 -6.49 10.29 -1.95
C GLY A 43 -5.59 9.81 -0.81
N SER A 44 -4.29 10.11 -0.85
CA SER A 44 -3.32 9.55 0.12
C SER A 44 -3.66 9.82 1.59
N ALA A 45 -4.20 10.99 1.93
CA ALA A 45 -4.62 11.31 3.29
C ALA A 45 -5.80 10.43 3.75
N ASP A 46 -6.80 10.27 2.89
CA ASP A 46 -7.98 9.45 3.15
C ASP A 46 -7.62 7.96 3.24
N LEU A 47 -6.69 7.51 2.39
CA LEU A 47 -6.13 6.17 2.48
C LEU A 47 -5.40 5.95 3.81
N VAL A 48 -4.62 6.91 4.31
CA VAL A 48 -4.00 6.80 5.64
C VAL A 48 -5.05 6.68 6.74
N THR A 49 -6.13 7.47 6.68
CA THR A 49 -7.24 7.39 7.63
C THR A 49 -7.89 6.01 7.58
N HIS A 50 -8.21 5.51 6.39
CA HIS A 50 -8.76 4.17 6.20
C HIS A 50 -7.85 3.07 6.78
N LEU A 51 -6.53 3.17 6.56
CA LEU A 51 -5.57 2.22 7.13
C LEU A 51 -5.46 2.30 8.66
N LYS A 52 -5.64 3.48 9.25
CA LYS A 52 -5.73 3.64 10.71
C LYS A 52 -7.01 3.00 11.26
N ASP A 53 -8.13 3.12 10.56
CA ASP A 53 -9.39 2.50 10.95
C ASP A 53 -9.31 0.97 10.88
N LEU A 54 -8.66 0.41 9.84
CA LEU A 54 -8.37 -1.02 9.80
C LEU A 54 -7.58 -1.49 11.03
N ARG A 55 -6.60 -0.70 11.48
CA ARG A 55 -5.85 -1.02 12.71
C ARG A 55 -6.71 -0.93 13.97
N ARG A 56 -7.63 0.04 14.06
CA ARG A 56 -8.58 0.17 15.17
C ARG A 56 -9.52 -1.03 15.22
N ASP A 57 -9.90 -1.56 14.07
CA ASP A 57 -10.71 -2.77 13.89
C ASP A 57 -9.90 -4.08 14.08
N GLU A 58 -8.63 -4.01 14.52
CA GLU A 58 -7.72 -5.17 14.64
C GLU A 58 -7.48 -5.93 13.31
N LYS A 59 -7.73 -5.30 12.17
CA LYS A 59 -7.48 -5.88 10.85
C LYS A 59 -6.05 -5.62 10.40
N ALA A 60 -5.47 -6.62 9.74
CA ALA A 60 -4.15 -6.48 9.14
C ALA A 60 -4.17 -5.44 8.01
N VAL A 61 -3.24 -4.48 8.05
CA VAL A 61 -3.00 -3.55 6.93
C VAL A 61 -2.32 -4.33 5.80
N THR A 62 -3.06 -4.59 4.73
CA THR A 62 -2.58 -5.34 3.56
C THR A 62 -2.70 -4.52 2.29
N SER A 63 -1.91 -4.88 1.27
CA SER A 63 -2.03 -4.32 -0.08
C SER A 63 -3.42 -4.54 -0.69
N SER A 64 -4.14 -5.57 -0.27
CA SER A 64 -5.52 -5.83 -0.72
C SER A 64 -6.49 -4.73 -0.28
N TYR A 65 -6.47 -4.33 0.99
CA TYR A 65 -7.35 -3.25 1.47
C TYR A 65 -7.01 -1.90 0.81
N MET A 66 -5.72 -1.60 0.63
CA MET A 66 -5.31 -0.41 -0.12
C MET A 66 -5.80 -0.45 -1.57
N MET A 67 -5.74 -1.63 -2.22
CA MET A 67 -6.25 -1.81 -3.59
C MET A 67 -7.76 -1.61 -3.66
N GLN A 68 -8.53 -2.11 -2.68
CA GLN A 68 -9.98 -1.93 -2.61
C GLN A 68 -10.36 -0.46 -2.49
N PHE A 69 -9.69 0.28 -1.60
CA PHE A 69 -9.87 1.73 -1.47
C PHE A 69 -9.65 2.45 -2.81
N LEU A 70 -8.54 2.13 -3.49
CA LEU A 70 -8.22 2.76 -4.77
C LEU A 70 -9.19 2.35 -5.88
N ARG A 71 -9.68 1.11 -5.91
CA ARG A 71 -10.67 0.68 -6.90
C ARG A 71 -12.00 1.43 -6.76
N ALA A 72 -12.37 1.85 -5.55
CA ALA A 72 -13.64 2.52 -5.31
C ALA A 72 -13.73 3.93 -5.93
N GLY A 73 -12.60 4.64 -6.09
CA GLY A 73 -12.63 6.03 -6.58
C GLY A 73 -11.53 6.40 -7.58
N HIS A 74 -10.56 5.51 -7.82
CA HIS A 74 -9.33 5.81 -8.57
C HIS A 74 -8.94 4.69 -9.54
N MET A 75 -9.93 4.00 -10.11
CA MET A 75 -9.70 2.87 -11.02
C MET A 75 -8.93 3.27 -12.29
N THR A 76 -9.25 4.42 -12.87
CA THR A 76 -8.54 4.97 -14.04
C THR A 76 -7.05 5.19 -13.73
N TRP A 77 -6.75 5.78 -12.58
CA TRP A 77 -5.37 5.96 -12.12
C TRP A 77 -4.63 4.63 -11.94
N ILE A 78 -5.29 3.59 -11.42
CA ILE A 78 -4.68 2.25 -11.30
C ILE A 78 -4.30 1.71 -12.69
N GLN A 79 -5.20 1.83 -13.66
CA GLN A 79 -4.97 1.37 -15.03
C GLN A 79 -3.81 2.11 -15.69
N ASP A 80 -3.82 3.45 -15.63
CA ASP A 80 -2.76 4.30 -16.19
C ASP A 80 -1.40 4.00 -15.55
N TYR A 81 -1.39 3.83 -14.23
CA TYR A 81 -0.17 3.52 -13.49
C TYR A 81 0.40 2.16 -13.92
N MET A 82 -0.45 1.13 -14.06
CA MET A 82 -0.01 -0.19 -14.50
C MET A 82 0.47 -0.19 -15.95
N ALA A 83 -0.19 0.57 -16.84
CA ALA A 83 0.19 0.70 -18.25
C ALA A 83 1.57 1.36 -18.43
N THR A 84 1.94 2.29 -17.54
CA THR A 84 3.21 3.04 -17.63
C THR A 84 4.41 2.27 -17.08
N ARG A 85 4.25 1.01 -16.64
CA ARG A 85 5.32 0.25 -15.95
C ARG A 85 5.50 -1.13 -16.58
N ALA A 86 6.76 -1.50 -16.82
CA ALA A 86 7.12 -2.81 -17.39
C ALA A 86 6.59 -4.02 -16.58
N SER A 87 6.37 -3.85 -15.27
CA SER A 87 5.74 -4.86 -14.42
C SER A 87 4.56 -4.22 -13.67
N GLY A 88 3.50 -3.86 -14.40
CA GLY A 88 2.37 -3.06 -13.92
C GLY A 88 1.87 -3.44 -12.52
N TYR A 89 1.28 -4.62 -12.38
CA TYR A 89 0.69 -5.07 -11.11
C TYR A 89 1.72 -5.20 -9.96
N ASN A 90 2.87 -5.82 -10.21
CA ASN A 90 3.90 -5.98 -9.18
C ASN A 90 4.49 -4.63 -8.75
N SER A 91 4.66 -3.70 -9.69
CA SER A 91 5.12 -2.34 -9.39
C SER A 91 4.11 -1.57 -8.55
N LEU A 92 2.81 -1.81 -8.75
CA LEU A 92 1.74 -1.25 -7.93
C LEU A 92 1.76 -1.84 -6.52
N LEU A 93 1.87 -3.16 -6.38
CA LEU A 93 2.00 -3.80 -5.06
C LEU A 93 3.20 -3.25 -4.27
N ARG A 94 4.35 -3.09 -4.92
CA ARG A 94 5.55 -2.50 -4.30
C ARG A 94 5.35 -1.04 -3.90
N LEU A 95 4.59 -0.27 -4.69
CA LEU A 95 4.22 1.10 -4.35
C LEU A 95 3.36 1.14 -3.07
N LEU A 96 2.35 0.27 -2.98
CA LEU A 96 1.47 0.18 -1.82
C LEU A 96 2.22 -0.28 -0.56
N GLN A 97 3.14 -1.24 -0.68
CA GLN A 97 3.99 -1.67 0.43
C GLN A 97 4.87 -0.51 0.94
N LYS A 98 5.57 0.19 0.04
CA LYS A 98 6.39 1.35 0.42
C LYS A 98 5.55 2.47 1.03
N PHE A 99 4.31 2.65 0.56
CA PHE A 99 3.39 3.61 1.15
C PHE A 99 3.07 3.22 2.60
N ALA A 100 2.69 1.96 2.85
CA ALA A 100 2.44 1.46 4.19
C ALA A 100 3.66 1.64 5.11
N ASP A 101 4.85 1.27 4.63
CA ASP A 101 6.10 1.39 5.38
C ASP A 101 6.42 2.86 5.74
N ARG A 102 6.26 3.79 4.79
CA ARG A 102 6.48 5.23 5.02
C ARG A 102 5.54 5.82 6.08
N HIS A 103 4.34 5.26 6.22
CA HIS A 103 3.36 5.71 7.21
C HIS A 103 3.44 4.94 8.54
N GLY A 104 4.49 4.14 8.75
CA GLY A 104 4.69 3.41 10.01
C GLY A 104 3.71 2.25 10.18
N PHE A 105 3.12 1.76 9.08
CA PHE A 105 2.31 0.55 9.10
C PHE A 105 3.20 -0.70 9.18
N SER A 106 3.91 -0.89 10.30
CA SER A 106 4.67 -2.11 10.57
C SER A 106 3.74 -3.34 10.63
N LYS A 107 4.29 -4.49 10.21
CA LYS A 107 3.75 -5.81 10.56
C LYS A 107 3.55 -5.85 12.08
N GLN A 108 2.35 -6.22 12.51
CA GLN A 108 2.08 -6.43 13.93
C GLN A 108 2.97 -7.59 14.40
N ARG A 109 3.86 -7.32 15.35
CA ARG A 109 4.57 -8.41 16.05
C ARG A 109 3.51 -9.13 16.86
N VAL A 110 3.49 -10.47 16.81
CA VAL A 110 2.59 -11.26 17.67
C VAL A 110 2.93 -10.92 19.12
N CYS A 111 2.12 -10.07 19.73
CA CYS A 111 2.11 -9.85 21.17
C CYS A 111 0.91 -10.62 21.72
N ARG A 112 1.15 -11.47 22.71
CA ARG A 112 0.12 -12.26 23.40
C ARG A 112 -0.79 -11.31 24.17
N GLN A 113 -1.81 -10.76 23.51
CA GLN A 113 -2.85 -9.98 24.16
C GLN A 113 -4.01 -10.90 24.55
N LYS A 114 -4.54 -10.73 25.77
CA LYS A 114 -5.82 -11.35 26.16
C LYS A 114 -6.91 -10.71 25.31
N LYS A 115 -7.64 -11.51 24.54
CA LYS A 115 -8.84 -11.03 23.86
C LYS A 115 -9.82 -10.53 24.92
N PRO A 116 -10.38 -9.31 24.81
CA PRO A 116 -11.50 -8.93 25.65
C PRO A 116 -12.66 -9.91 25.42
N SER A 117 -13.18 -10.45 26.51
CA SER A 117 -14.37 -11.30 26.50
C SER A 117 -15.55 -10.43 26.08
N LYS A 118 -16.20 -10.76 24.95
CA LYS A 118 -17.30 -10.00 24.29
C LYS A 118 -16.72 -8.92 23.37
N THR A 119 -16.96 -8.91 22.07
CA THR A 119 -18.25 -9.07 21.37
C THR A 119 -18.09 -9.65 19.96
N TRP A 120 -19.05 -10.47 19.54
CA TRP A 120 -19.08 -11.11 18.23
C TRP A 120 -19.80 -10.27 17.15
N ARG A 121 -19.20 -10.30 15.94
CA ARG A 121 -19.85 -10.55 14.64
C ARG A 121 -20.94 -9.59 14.13
N ARG A 122 -20.51 -8.61 13.32
CA ARG A 122 -21.33 -8.11 12.19
C ARG A 122 -20.69 -8.33 10.82
N GLN A 123 -19.36 -8.33 10.70
CA GLN A 123 -18.68 -8.48 9.38
C GLN A 123 -18.35 -9.93 9.01
N ASP A 124 -18.06 -10.81 9.97
CA ASP A 124 -17.82 -12.23 9.67
C ASP A 124 -19.08 -12.93 9.12
N LEU A 125 -20.27 -12.47 9.53
CA LEU A 125 -21.55 -12.99 9.01
C LEU A 125 -21.83 -12.55 7.58
N LEU A 126 -21.37 -11.36 7.16
CA LEU A 126 -21.57 -10.88 5.80
C LEU A 126 -20.65 -11.59 4.80
N LEU A 127 -19.41 -11.88 5.19
CA LEU A 127 -18.49 -12.67 4.37
C LEU A 127 -18.92 -14.16 4.31
N ALA A 128 -19.42 -14.72 5.41
CA ALA A 128 -19.96 -16.08 5.41
C ALA A 128 -21.27 -16.19 4.61
N ASN A 129 -22.18 -15.22 4.72
CA ASN A 129 -23.44 -15.22 3.95
C ASN A 129 -23.22 -14.99 2.45
N SER A 130 -22.21 -14.20 2.05
CA SER A 130 -21.86 -14.05 0.63
C SER A 130 -21.33 -15.35 0.01
N PHE A 131 -20.69 -16.21 0.79
CA PHE A 131 -20.15 -17.50 0.31
C PHE A 131 -21.23 -18.59 0.19
N MET A 132 -22.20 -18.61 1.12
CA MET A 132 -23.31 -19.57 1.10
C MET A 132 -24.37 -19.25 0.04
N LEU A 133 -24.54 -17.98 -0.33
CA LEU A 133 -25.51 -17.58 -1.36
C LEU A 133 -25.02 -17.87 -2.79
N THR A 134 -23.71 -18.02 -3.02
CA THR A 134 -23.17 -18.40 -4.33
C THR A 134 -23.23 -19.90 -4.61
N THR A 135 -23.33 -20.75 -3.59
CA THR A 135 -23.46 -22.21 -3.77
C THR A 135 -24.90 -22.65 -4.02
N GLN A 136 -25.90 -21.87 -3.58
CA GLN A 136 -27.31 -22.18 -3.83
C GLN A 136 -27.76 -21.78 -5.25
N THR A 137 -27.17 -20.73 -5.84
CA THR A 137 -27.59 -20.19 -7.14
C THR A 137 -27.05 -20.95 -8.36
N LEU A 138 -26.04 -21.81 -8.19
CA LEU A 138 -25.51 -22.64 -9.28
C LEU A 138 -26.21 -24.00 -9.42
N HIS A 139 -27.04 -24.41 -8.44
CA HIS A 139 -27.81 -25.65 -8.51
C HIS A 139 -29.16 -25.50 -9.24
N TRP A 140 -29.66 -24.27 -9.42
CA TRP A 140 -30.99 -24.03 -10.01
C TRP A 140 -31.00 -23.67 -11.50
N THR A 141 -29.85 -23.49 -12.16
CA THR A 141 -29.80 -23.27 -13.62
C THR A 141 -29.50 -24.52 -14.42
N ALA A 142 -29.23 -25.66 -13.78
CA ALA A 142 -28.98 -26.94 -14.47
C ALA A 142 -30.24 -27.81 -14.64
N SER A 143 -31.37 -27.46 -14.00
CA SER A 143 -32.63 -28.24 -14.08
C SER A 143 -33.65 -27.71 -15.10
N THR A 144 -33.34 -26.67 -15.88
CA THR A 144 -34.27 -26.08 -16.88
C THR A 144 -33.68 -26.12 -18.29
N THR A 145 -33.10 -27.25 -18.69
CA THR A 145 -32.80 -27.58 -20.09
C THR A 145 -32.93 -29.08 -20.32
N LEU A 146 -34.05 -29.66 -19.87
CA LEU A 146 -34.55 -30.97 -20.28
C LEU A 146 -36.07 -30.97 -20.14
N MET A 147 -36.74 -30.19 -21.00
CA MET A 147 -38.12 -30.43 -21.47
C MET A 147 -38.25 -29.81 -22.86
#